data_AF-A0A964N681-F1
#
_entry.id   AF-A0A964N681-F1
#
_cell.length_a   1.000
_cell.length_b   1.000
_cell.length_c   1.000
_cell.angle_alpha   90.00
_cell.angle_beta   90.00
_cell.angle_gamma   90.00
#
_symmetry.space_group_name_H-M   'P 1'
#
loop_
_entity.id
_entity.type
_entity.pdbx_description
1 polymer ?
#
loop_
_entity_poly.entity_id
_entity_poly.type
_entity_poly.pdbx_seq_one_letter_code
_entity_poly.pdbx_strand_id
1 'polypeptide(L)' 'MVKARQPHLSVFMIAAYGDSNNVETALSRGASKFLTKLVEFSQLEQGVLQAVAHARGN' A
#
# COMPACT_ATOMS: atom_id res chain seq x y z
N MET A 1 14.05 0.19 5.89
CA MET A 1 12.67 -0.08 5.42
C MET A 1 11.70 0.80 6.20
N VAL A 2 10.69 1.40 5.57
CA VAL A 2 9.77 2.36 6.21
C VAL A 2 9.07 1.76 7.45
N LYS A 3 8.51 0.54 7.33
CA LYS A 3 7.85 -0.15 8.45
C LYS A 3 8.77 -0.46 9.65
N ALA A 4 10.08 -0.64 9.42
CA ALA A 4 11.04 -0.84 10.50
C ALA A 4 11.30 0.46 11.30
N ARG A 5 11.15 1.62 10.66
CA ARG A 5 11.32 2.95 11.29
C ARG A 5 10.00 3.49 11.84
N GLN A 6 8.89 3.13 11.22
CA GLN A 6 7.54 3.62 11.50
C GLN A 6 6.53 2.47 11.39
N PRO A 7 6.43 1.58 12.41
CA PRO A 7 5.60 0.38 12.35
C PRO A 7 4.11 0.67 12.18
N HIS A 8 3.64 1.80 12.69
CA HIS A 8 2.23 2.20 12.67
C HIS A 8 1.82 2.92 11.38
N LEU A 9 2.77 3.31 10.53
CA LEU A 9 2.45 4.00 9.29
C LEU A 9 1.76 3.05 8.31
N SER A 10 0.57 3.45 7.84
CA SER A 10 -0.14 2.79 6.74
C SER A 10 0.65 2.96 5.44
N VAL A 11 0.94 1.85 4.75
CA VAL A 11 1.72 1.85 3.51
C VAL A 11 1.05 0.96 2.50
N PHE A 12 0.67 1.52 1.35
CA PHE A 12 0.28 0.75 0.18
C PHE A 12 1.29 0.98 -0.94
N MET A 13 1.48 -0.02 -1.79
CA MET A 13 2.42 0.05 -2.91
C MET A 13 1.67 0.08 -4.24
N ILE A 14 2.20 0.82 -5.20
CA ILE A 14 1.75 0.80 -6.60
C ILE A 14 2.89 0.21 -7.43
N ALA A 15 2.68 -0.91 -8.12
CA ALA A 15 3.68 -1.40 -9.08
C ALA A 15 3.12 -1.61 -10.49
N ALA A 16 4.05 -1.78 -11.43
CA ALA A 16 3.75 -1.95 -12.85
C ALA A 16 3.22 -3.37 -13.13
N TYR A 17 2.63 -3.55 -14.32
CA TYR A 17 2.25 -4.88 -14.81
C TYR A 17 3.46 -5.81 -14.85
N GLY A 18 3.26 -7.06 -14.46
CA GLY A 18 4.31 -8.10 -14.48
C GLY A 18 5.30 -8.03 -13.31
N ASP A 19 5.13 -7.12 -12.35
CA ASP A 19 6.04 -6.95 -11.23
C ASP A 19 5.65 -7.76 -9.99
N SER A 20 5.34 -9.06 -10.19
CA SER A 20 4.88 -9.97 -9.14
C SER A 20 5.90 -10.13 -8.00
N ASN A 21 7.19 -10.11 -8.31
CA ASN A 21 8.26 -10.21 -7.31
C ASN A 21 8.27 -9.01 -6.36
N ASN A 22 8.05 -7.78 -6.87
CA ASN A 22 7.97 -6.61 -6.00
C ASN A 22 6.65 -6.57 -5.22
N VAL A 23 5.55 -7.08 -5.79
CA VAL A 23 4.27 -7.25 -5.06
C VAL A 23 4.48 -8.14 -3.83
N GLU A 24 5.04 -9.33 -4.03
CA GLU A 24 5.29 -10.31 -2.97
C GLU A 24 6.28 -9.77 -1.94
N THR A 25 7.33 -9.10 -2.40
CA THR A 25 8.31 -8.42 -1.55
C THR A 25 7.66 -7.31 -0.71
N ALA A 26 6.70 -6.56 -1.25
CA ALA A 26 6.03 -5.49 -0.52
C ALA A 26 5.10 -6.03 0.57
N LEU A 27 4.30 -7.05 0.23
CA LEU A 27 3.37 -7.70 1.15
C LEU A 27 4.12 -8.35 2.31
N SER A 28 5.18 -9.12 2.03
CA SER A 28 6.04 -9.73 3.07
C SER A 28 6.73 -8.70 3.97
N ARG A 29 6.92 -7.47 3.49
CA ARG A 29 7.51 -6.35 4.23
C ARG A 29 6.49 -5.48 4.98
N GLY A 30 5.21 -5.88 4.99
CA GLY A 30 4.17 -5.22 5.78
C GLY A 30 3.47 -4.07 5.05
N ALA A 31 3.47 -4.06 3.71
CA ALA A 31 2.52 -3.25 2.96
C ALA A 31 1.09 -3.74 3.23
N SER A 32 0.18 -2.82 3.53
CA SER A 32 -1.21 -3.12 3.87
C SER A 32 -2.10 -3.32 2.64
N LYS A 33 -1.68 -2.84 1.46
CA LYS A 33 -2.41 -3.02 0.20
C LYS A 33 -1.47 -2.83 -0.99
N PHE A 34 -1.89 -3.37 -2.14
CA PHE A 34 -1.19 -3.21 -3.41
C PHE A 34 -2.15 -2.74 -4.51
N LEU A 35 -1.68 -1.88 -5.42
CA LEU A 35 -2.38 -1.44 -6.62
C LEU A 35 -1.49 -1.69 -7.84
N THR A 36 -2.06 -2.21 -8.92
CA THR A 36 -1.38 -2.33 -10.22
C THR A 36 -1.61 -1.08 -11.05
N LYS A 37 -0.58 -0.62 -11.75
CA LYS A 37 -0.76 0.28 -12.89
C LYS A 37 -1.45 -0.50 -14.02
N LEU A 38 -2.25 0.13 -14.89
CA LEU A 38 -2.77 1.51 -14.81
C LEU A 38 -3.79 1.61 -13.67
N VAL A 39 -3.58 2.55 -12.74
CA VAL A 39 -4.40 2.62 -11.53
C VAL A 39 -5.70 3.36 -11.83
N GLU A 40 -6.83 2.75 -11.49
CA GLU A 40 -8.12 3.42 -11.49
C GLU A 40 -8.17 4.44 -10.35
N PHE A 41 -8.51 5.69 -10.65
CA PHE A 41 -8.50 6.76 -9.63
C PHE A 41 -9.45 6.48 -8.47
N SER A 42 -10.58 5.83 -8.73
CA SER A 42 -11.53 5.41 -7.69
C SER A 42 -10.89 4.42 -6.71
N GLN A 43 -10.05 3.50 -7.19
CA GLN A 43 -9.34 2.53 -6.34
C GLN A 43 -8.23 3.21 -5.53
N LEU A 44 -7.54 4.19 -6.14
CA LEU A 44 -6.54 4.99 -5.43
C LEU A 44 -7.18 5.83 -4.32
N GLU A 45 -8.28 6.51 -4.62
CA GLU A 45 -9.05 7.32 -3.67
C GLU A 45 -9.51 6.44 -2.49
N GLN A 46 -10.12 5.29 -2.77
CA GLN A 46 -10.50 4.33 -1.73
C GLN A 46 -9.30 3.88 -0.88
N GLY A 47 -8.14 3.63 -1.50
CA GLY A 47 -6.91 3.27 -0.79
C GLY A 47 -6.42 4.37 0.15
N VAL A 48 -6.46 5.63 -0.29
CA VAL A 48 -6.09 6.79 0.53
C VAL A 48 -7.08 6.97 1.68
N LEU A 49 -8.40 6.92 1.41
CA LEU A 49 -9.43 7.06 2.44
C LEU A 49 -9.31 5.97 3.51
N GLN A 50 -9.04 4.72 3.12
CA GLN A 50 -8.77 3.62 4.05
C GLN A 50 -7.54 3.88 4.91
N ALA A 51 -6.44 4.35 4.31
CA ALA A 51 -5.21 4.66 5.03
C ALA A 51 -5.41 5.80 6.05
N VAL A 52 -6.17 6.84 5.68
CA VAL A 52 -6.50 7.97 6.56
C VAL A 52 -7.43 7.52 7.69
N ALA A 53 -8.44 6.69 7.41
CA ALA A 53 -9.32 6.14 8.45
C ALA A 53 -8.54 5.29 9.46
N HIS A 54 -7.65 4.43 8.99
CA HIS A 54 -6.78 3.62 9.87
C HIS A 54 -5.84 4.48 10.72
N ALA A 55 -5.31 5.58 10.17
CA ALA A 55 -4.47 6.52 10.92
C ALA A 55 -5.25 7.35 11.97
N ARG A 56 -6.57 7.46 11.83
CA ARG A 56 -7.45 8.19 12.78
C ARG A 56 -8.07 7.29 13.85
N GLY A 57 -8.15 5.98 13.59
CA GLY A 57 -8.74 4.99 14.49
C GLY A 57 -7.75 4.33 15.46
N ASN A 58 -6.45 4.65 15.35
CA ASN A 58 -5.37 4.22 16.24
C ASN A 58 -4.79 5.41 17.01
#